data_AF-A0A8H7LRF7-F1
#
_entry.id   AF-A0A8H7LRF7-F1
#
_cell.length_a   1.000
_cell.length_b   1.000
_cell.length_c   1.000
_cell.angle_alpha   90.00
_cell.angle_beta   90.00
_cell.angle_gamma   90.00
#
_symmetry.space_group_name_H-M   'P 1'
#
loop_
_entity.id
_entity.type
_entity.pdbx_description
1 polymer ?
#
loop_
_entity_poly.entity_id
_entity_poly.type
_entity_poly.pdbx_seq_one_letter_code
_entity_poly.pdbx_strand_id
1 'polypeptide(L)'
;MSFFGELLRDKSYKPYQLGLRAFASLGLISPVLLVINAPHGRFSSDSSSSKGWITRAWNALSLDGTFSWIIMELPSPIILLYAFSQQTKLSDLLPLSLTPHSVLPLLFVGHYLNRAIISPLRTPSRSRSHLVVVLAAIVFNTINGSVNGTWLGVGARTGSLGWADVPTSYWVGVAMFGLGLWGNIWHDEVLLKIRKDKDGEKAEKPRYAIPYGGLYSLVSFPNYLCEWFEWAGFALASGSIMTRLQESLTLGRYGGVYITPTLLFVLVEVALMLPRAQRGHEWYHEKFDDYPKERKAIIPFLL
;
A
#
# COMPACT_ATOMS: atom_id res chain seq x y z
N MET A 1 -11.36 -29.67 1.60
CA MET A 1 -10.23 -28.72 1.73
C MET A 1 -10.44 -27.62 0.69
N SER A 2 -10.38 -26.34 1.07
CA SER A 2 -10.63 -25.25 0.12
C SER A 2 -9.42 -25.01 -0.77
N PHE A 3 -9.63 -24.53 -2.00
CA PHE A 3 -8.60 -24.13 -2.97
C PHE A 3 -7.49 -23.24 -2.35
N PHE A 4 -7.86 -22.32 -1.47
CA PHE A 4 -6.92 -21.47 -0.73
C PHE A 4 -6.05 -22.22 0.29
N GLY A 5 -6.55 -23.33 0.86
CA GLY A 5 -5.79 -24.18 1.79
C GLY A 5 -4.70 -25.00 1.08
N GLU A 6 -4.93 -25.45 -0.14
CA GLU A 6 -3.90 -26.07 -0.99
C GLU A 6 -2.91 -25.02 -1.51
N LEU A 7 -3.39 -23.82 -1.84
CA LEU A 7 -2.57 -22.69 -2.32
C LEU A 7 -1.38 -22.37 -1.39
N LEU A 8 -1.57 -22.55 -0.07
CA LEU A 8 -0.65 -22.06 0.95
C LEU A 8 0.13 -23.16 1.69
N ARG A 9 -0.26 -24.44 1.54
CA ARG A 9 0.45 -25.60 2.13
C ARG A 9 1.30 -26.38 1.12
N ASP A 10 1.17 -26.07 -0.16
CA ASP A 10 1.87 -26.80 -1.21
C ASP A 10 3.39 -26.58 -1.14
N LYS A 11 4.08 -27.67 -0.77
CA LYS A 11 5.53 -27.95 -0.92
C LYS A 11 6.15 -27.42 -2.21
N SER A 12 5.38 -27.51 -3.29
CA SER A 12 5.82 -27.24 -4.65
C SER A 12 5.82 -25.75 -5.01
N TYR A 13 5.22 -24.89 -4.18
CA TYR A 13 5.08 -23.45 -4.41
C TYR A 13 4.44 -23.05 -5.76
N LYS A 14 3.83 -23.98 -6.50
CA LYS A 14 3.12 -23.66 -7.76
C LYS A 14 2.03 -22.60 -7.56
N PRO A 15 1.18 -22.68 -6.52
CA PRO A 15 0.13 -21.70 -6.35
C PRO A 15 0.67 -20.32 -5.94
N TYR A 16 1.73 -20.30 -5.15
CA TYR A 16 2.50 -19.10 -4.84
C TYR A 16 3.07 -18.44 -6.11
N GLN A 17 3.69 -19.23 -7.00
CA GLN A 17 4.26 -18.72 -8.26
C GLN A 17 3.18 -18.15 -9.19
N LEU A 18 2.00 -18.77 -9.24
CA LEU A 18 0.86 -18.22 -9.95
C LEU A 18 0.42 -16.88 -9.34
N GLY A 19 0.29 -16.82 -8.01
CA GLY A 19 -0.03 -15.59 -7.28
C GLY A 19 0.98 -14.48 -7.54
N LEU A 20 2.28 -14.79 -7.56
CA LEU A 20 3.35 -13.84 -7.82
C LEU A 20 3.29 -13.26 -9.25
N ARG A 21 3.00 -14.10 -10.25
CA ARG A 21 2.80 -13.66 -11.64
C ARG A 21 1.52 -12.83 -11.79
N ALA A 22 0.44 -13.24 -11.13
CA ALA A 22 -0.79 -12.46 -11.08
C ALA A 22 -0.54 -11.08 -10.45
N PHE A 23 0.23 -11.02 -9.37
CA PHE A 23 0.59 -9.76 -8.71
C PHE A 23 1.36 -8.83 -9.65
N ALA A 24 2.34 -9.35 -10.38
CA ALA A 24 3.08 -8.57 -11.38
C ALA A 24 2.18 -8.02 -12.48
N SER A 25 1.17 -8.79 -12.90
CA SER A 25 0.23 -8.34 -13.94
C SER A 25 -0.63 -7.16 -13.51
N LEU A 26 -0.86 -6.94 -12.20
CA LEU A 26 -1.67 -5.81 -11.72
C LEU A 26 -1.04 -4.47 -12.06
N GLY A 27 0.29 -4.38 -12.12
CA GLY A 27 0.99 -3.15 -12.53
C GLY A 27 0.67 -2.73 -13.97
N LEU A 28 0.27 -3.67 -14.83
CA LEU A 28 -0.08 -3.40 -16.23
C LEU A 28 -1.39 -2.60 -16.38
N ILE A 29 -2.16 -2.43 -15.31
CA ILE A 29 -3.38 -1.61 -15.30
C ILE A 29 -3.03 -0.10 -15.30
N SER A 30 -1.80 0.27 -14.93
CA SER A 30 -1.35 1.66 -14.80
C SER A 30 -1.70 2.59 -15.98
N PRO A 31 -1.50 2.21 -17.26
CA PRO A 31 -1.84 3.08 -18.39
C PRO A 31 -3.33 3.42 -18.46
N VAL A 32 -4.20 2.49 -18.05
CA VAL A 32 -5.65 2.75 -18.00
C VAL A 32 -5.97 3.78 -16.93
N LEU A 33 -5.25 3.78 -15.80
CA LEU A 33 -5.46 4.72 -14.70
C LEU A 33 -5.01 6.16 -15.01
N LEU A 34 -4.15 6.35 -16.02
CA LEU A 34 -3.84 7.68 -16.55
C LEU A 34 -5.06 8.30 -17.26
N VAL A 35 -5.92 7.47 -17.85
CA VAL A 35 -7.09 7.92 -18.61
C VAL A 35 -8.36 7.89 -17.78
N ILE A 36 -8.52 6.88 -16.90
CA ILE A 36 -9.73 6.64 -16.12
C ILE A 36 -9.41 6.69 -14.63
N ASN A 37 -10.02 7.65 -13.92
CA ASN A 37 -9.91 7.74 -12.48
C ASN A 37 -10.69 6.61 -11.78
N ALA A 38 -10.08 6.02 -10.75
CA ALA A 38 -10.82 5.18 -9.82
C ALA A 38 -11.90 6.02 -9.11
N PRO A 39 -13.18 5.57 -9.05
CA PRO A 39 -14.29 6.34 -8.49
C PRO A 39 -14.26 6.33 -6.94
N HIS A 40 -13.26 7.00 -6.37
CA HIS A 40 -12.98 7.05 -4.94
C HIS A 40 -12.25 8.36 -4.59
N GLY A 41 -12.43 8.87 -3.37
CA GLY A 41 -11.81 10.12 -2.96
C GLY A 41 -12.40 11.32 -3.69
N ARG A 42 -11.52 12.20 -4.16
CA ARG A 42 -11.87 13.39 -4.96
C ARG A 42 -12.48 13.08 -6.34
N PHE A 43 -12.39 11.83 -6.79
CA PHE A 43 -12.94 11.38 -8.06
C PHE A 43 -14.22 10.54 -7.87
N SER A 44 -14.81 10.51 -6.67
CA SER A 44 -16.13 9.89 -6.47
C SER A 44 -17.22 10.67 -7.21
N SER A 45 -18.11 9.97 -7.91
CA SER A 45 -19.24 10.55 -8.66
C SER A 45 -20.12 11.46 -7.79
N ASP A 46 -20.49 12.63 -8.32
CA ASP A 46 -21.29 13.60 -7.61
C ASP A 46 -22.79 13.22 -7.69
N SER A 47 -23.38 12.83 -6.56
CA SER A 47 -24.78 12.34 -6.49
C SER A 47 -25.81 13.40 -6.92
N SER A 48 -25.43 14.69 -6.92
CA SER A 48 -26.31 15.82 -7.19
C SER A 48 -26.56 16.10 -8.68
N SER A 49 -25.81 15.51 -9.62
CA SER A 49 -25.88 15.91 -11.04
C SER A 49 -26.56 14.91 -11.98
N SER A 50 -27.03 13.74 -11.50
CA SER A 50 -27.48 12.68 -12.42
C SER A 50 -28.99 12.40 -12.40
N LYS A 51 -29.63 12.57 -13.56
CA LYS A 51 -31.06 12.32 -13.81
C LYS A 51 -31.36 10.89 -14.31
N GLY A 52 -30.34 10.04 -14.54
CA GLY A 52 -30.50 8.71 -15.14
C GLY A 52 -30.63 7.56 -14.13
N TRP A 53 -31.50 6.57 -14.40
CA TRP A 53 -31.71 5.39 -13.54
C TRP A 53 -30.44 4.52 -13.39
N ILE A 54 -29.64 4.39 -14.45
CA ILE A 54 -28.37 3.66 -14.45
C ILE A 54 -27.37 4.30 -13.47
N THR A 55 -27.25 5.63 -13.48
CA THR A 55 -26.34 6.33 -12.56
C THR A 55 -26.83 6.28 -11.12
N ARG A 56 -28.15 6.23 -10.89
CA ARG A 56 -28.71 6.00 -9.55
C ARG A 56 -28.40 4.59 -9.05
N ALA A 57 -28.55 3.57 -9.89
CA ALA A 57 -28.18 2.19 -9.55
C ALA A 57 -26.66 2.07 -9.29
N TRP A 58 -25.83 2.73 -10.09
CA TRP A 58 -24.38 2.80 -9.89
C TRP A 58 -24.01 3.48 -8.57
N ASN A 59 -24.61 4.64 -8.27
CA ASN A 59 -24.36 5.36 -7.02
C ASN A 59 -24.89 4.59 -5.79
N ALA A 60 -25.96 3.79 -5.93
CA ALA A 60 -26.51 2.95 -4.85
C ALA A 60 -25.53 1.87 -4.34
N LEU A 61 -24.54 1.49 -5.16
CA LEU A 61 -23.46 0.56 -4.78
C LEU A 61 -22.30 1.24 -4.05
N SER A 62 -22.44 2.51 -3.66
CA SER A 62 -21.43 3.24 -2.90
C SER A 62 -21.60 3.02 -1.41
N LEU A 63 -20.55 2.51 -0.77
CA LEU A 63 -20.48 2.20 0.64
C LEU A 63 -19.89 3.36 1.45
N ASP A 64 -20.08 3.31 2.78
CA ASP A 64 -19.44 4.25 3.71
C ASP A 64 -17.92 4.25 3.51
N GLY A 65 -17.31 5.45 3.50
CA GLY A 65 -15.91 5.63 3.16
C GLY A 65 -14.94 5.00 4.16
N THR A 66 -15.24 5.11 5.45
CA THR A 66 -14.39 4.57 6.53
C THR A 66 -14.49 3.06 6.59
N PHE A 67 -15.71 2.52 6.55
CA PHE A 67 -15.96 1.08 6.50
C PHE A 67 -15.31 0.42 5.28
N SER A 68 -15.50 1.02 4.10
CA SER A 68 -14.89 0.55 2.85
C SER A 68 -13.37 0.46 2.94
N TRP A 69 -12.74 1.48 3.52
CA TRP A 69 -11.29 1.54 3.65
C TRP A 69 -10.76 0.46 4.59
N ILE A 70 -11.39 0.28 5.75
CA ILE A 70 -11.01 -0.78 6.69
C ILE A 70 -11.11 -2.14 6.00
N ILE A 71 -12.26 -2.44 5.39
CA ILE A 71 -12.48 -3.75 4.74
C ILE A 71 -11.53 -4.02 3.58
N MET A 72 -11.17 -2.99 2.82
CA MET A 72 -10.29 -3.20 1.66
C MET A 72 -8.82 -3.34 2.05
N GLU A 73 -8.37 -2.73 3.15
CA GLU A 73 -6.97 -2.76 3.60
C GLU A 73 -6.65 -3.92 4.56
N LEU A 74 -7.62 -4.32 5.41
CA LEU A 74 -7.44 -5.37 6.42
C LEU A 74 -7.07 -6.77 5.86
N PRO A 75 -7.45 -7.18 4.64
CA PRO A 75 -7.05 -8.46 4.09
C PRO A 75 -5.52 -8.63 4.00
N SER A 76 -4.75 -7.58 3.71
CA SER A 76 -3.31 -7.68 3.52
C SER A 76 -2.57 -8.21 4.76
N PRO A 77 -2.65 -7.58 5.95
CA PRO A 77 -1.95 -8.09 7.14
C PRO A 77 -2.49 -9.44 7.62
N ILE A 78 -3.80 -9.70 7.50
CA ILE A 78 -4.41 -10.97 7.92
C ILE A 78 -3.90 -12.11 7.05
N ILE A 79 -3.97 -11.95 5.73
CA ILE A 79 -3.51 -12.97 4.78
C ILE A 79 -1.99 -13.14 4.85
N LEU A 80 -1.24 -12.06 5.11
CA LEU A 80 0.20 -12.15 5.35
C LEU A 80 0.52 -13.03 6.56
N LEU A 81 -0.09 -12.76 7.72
CA LEU A 81 0.13 -13.55 8.93
C LEU A 81 -0.32 -15.00 8.73
N TYR A 82 -1.43 -15.22 8.03
CA TYR A 82 -1.89 -16.56 7.71
C TYR A 82 -0.89 -17.29 6.81
N ALA A 83 -0.46 -16.70 5.69
CA ALA A 83 0.51 -17.29 4.77
C ALA A 83 1.87 -17.53 5.44
N PHE A 84 2.32 -16.61 6.30
CA PHE A 84 3.51 -16.76 7.12
C PHE A 84 3.40 -17.97 8.07
N SER A 85 2.24 -18.12 8.74
CA SER A 85 1.98 -19.24 9.67
C SER A 85 1.98 -20.62 9.01
N GLN A 86 1.77 -20.68 7.69
CA GLN A 86 1.87 -21.94 6.94
C GLN A 86 3.34 -22.33 6.67
N GLN A 87 4.28 -21.39 6.78
CA GLN A 87 5.69 -21.62 6.54
C GLN A 87 6.48 -21.78 7.84
N THR A 88 6.16 -21.02 8.89
CA THR A 88 6.80 -21.13 10.20
C THR A 88 5.83 -20.84 11.33
N LYS A 89 6.22 -21.06 12.59
CA LYS A 89 5.35 -20.83 13.75
C LYS A 89 5.21 -19.33 14.02
N LEU A 90 4.00 -18.87 14.34
CA LEU A 90 3.77 -17.49 14.76
C LEU A 90 4.50 -17.13 16.07
N SER A 91 4.87 -18.12 16.88
CA SER A 91 5.70 -17.92 18.07
C SER A 91 7.07 -17.31 17.75
N ASP A 92 7.55 -17.42 16.50
CA ASP A 92 8.82 -16.86 16.05
C ASP A 92 8.76 -15.32 15.90
N LEU A 93 7.55 -14.76 16.00
CA LEU A 93 7.31 -13.31 16.05
C LEU A 93 7.31 -12.74 17.48
N LEU A 94 7.44 -13.60 18.51
CA LEU A 94 7.49 -13.13 19.90
C LEU A 94 8.83 -12.42 20.19
N PRO A 95 8.86 -11.39 21.05
CA PRO A 95 10.06 -10.58 21.31
C PRO A 95 11.32 -11.39 21.66
N LEU A 96 11.17 -12.48 22.42
CA LEU A 96 12.27 -13.34 22.86
C LEU A 96 12.86 -14.22 21.74
N SER A 97 12.15 -14.36 20.62
CA SER A 97 12.52 -15.20 19.47
C SER A 97 12.81 -14.37 18.22
N LEU A 98 12.95 -13.04 18.34
CA LEU A 98 13.11 -12.17 17.17
C LEU A 98 14.46 -12.40 16.49
N THR A 99 14.37 -12.64 15.20
CA THR A 99 15.47 -12.72 14.25
C THR A 99 15.33 -11.60 13.23
N PRO A 100 16.38 -11.28 12.45
CA PRO A 100 16.29 -10.32 11.36
C PRO A 100 15.15 -10.64 10.37
N HIS A 101 14.88 -11.92 10.13
CA HIS A 101 13.79 -12.37 9.27
C HIS A 101 12.41 -12.19 9.89
N SER A 102 12.24 -12.44 11.19
CA SER A 102 10.93 -12.31 11.85
C SER A 102 10.53 -10.87 12.18
N VAL A 103 11.46 -9.92 12.15
CA VAL A 103 11.13 -8.48 12.24
C VAL A 103 10.41 -7.95 11.00
N LEU A 104 10.73 -8.46 9.79
CA LEU A 104 10.12 -7.99 8.54
C LEU A 104 8.58 -8.13 8.51
N PRO A 105 7.95 -9.27 8.82
CA PRO A 105 6.48 -9.34 8.88
C PRO A 105 5.87 -8.44 9.96
N LEU A 106 6.60 -8.14 11.05
CA LEU A 106 6.14 -7.19 12.07
C LEU A 106 6.12 -5.75 11.55
N LEU A 107 7.14 -5.33 10.78
CA LEU A 107 7.15 -4.03 10.13
C LEU A 107 5.98 -3.88 9.15
N PHE A 108 5.74 -4.89 8.32
CA PHE A 108 4.61 -4.93 7.39
C PHE A 108 3.27 -4.80 8.13
N VAL A 109 3.07 -5.59 9.18
CA VAL A 109 1.83 -5.52 9.99
C VAL A 109 1.73 -4.18 10.71
N GLY A 110 2.84 -3.59 11.16
CA GLY A 110 2.88 -2.26 11.78
C GLY A 110 2.38 -1.16 10.85
N HIS A 111 2.83 -1.16 9.59
CA HIS A 111 2.28 -0.27 8.56
C HIS A 111 0.77 -0.46 8.44
N TYR A 112 0.31 -1.71 8.25
CA TYR A 112 -1.11 -1.98 8.03
C TYR A 112 -1.99 -1.77 9.25
N LEU A 113 -1.46 -1.88 10.47
CA LEU A 113 -2.16 -1.49 11.69
C LEU A 113 -2.51 -0.01 11.64
N ASN A 114 -1.57 0.83 11.23
CA ASN A 114 -1.87 2.24 11.01
C ASN A 114 -2.83 2.44 9.82
N ARG A 115 -2.52 1.87 8.66
CA ARG A 115 -3.24 2.08 7.40
C ARG A 115 -4.69 1.58 7.41
N ALA A 116 -4.91 0.38 7.94
CA ALA A 116 -6.20 -0.30 7.90
C ALA A 116 -7.08 0.00 9.12
N ILE A 117 -6.50 0.40 10.26
CA ILE A 117 -7.25 0.57 11.52
C ILE A 117 -7.10 1.99 12.07
N ILE A 118 -5.88 2.42 12.43
CA ILE A 118 -5.70 3.68 13.18
C ILE A 118 -6.06 4.90 12.33
N SER A 119 -5.50 5.04 11.12
CA SER A 119 -5.76 6.14 10.20
C SER A 119 -7.24 6.30 9.83
N PRO A 120 -7.97 5.27 9.38
CA PRO A 120 -9.39 5.41 9.04
C PRO A 120 -10.25 5.79 10.24
N LEU A 121 -10.01 5.21 11.43
CA LEU A 121 -10.76 5.54 12.64
C LEU A 121 -10.54 6.98 13.14
N ARG A 122 -9.38 7.57 12.83
CA ARG A 122 -9.05 8.96 13.19
C ARG A 122 -9.58 9.99 12.18
N THR A 123 -9.95 9.55 10.98
CA THR A 123 -10.39 10.44 9.90
C THR A 123 -11.87 10.80 10.09
N PRO A 124 -12.24 12.09 10.25
CA PRO A 124 -13.63 12.49 10.54
C PRO A 124 -14.64 12.11 9.45
N SER A 125 -14.25 12.32 8.19
CA SER A 125 -15.08 12.03 7.03
C SER A 125 -14.21 11.53 5.87
N ARG A 126 -14.65 10.42 5.28
CA ARG A 126 -14.07 9.84 4.05
C ARG A 126 -15.16 9.80 2.99
N SER A 127 -14.80 10.19 1.77
CA SER A 127 -15.69 10.04 0.60
C SER A 127 -16.16 8.60 0.48
N ARG A 128 -17.42 8.41 0.08
CA ARG A 128 -17.94 7.07 -0.22
C ARG A 128 -17.10 6.37 -1.29
N SER A 129 -17.05 5.04 -1.19
CA SER A 129 -16.29 4.20 -2.11
C SER A 129 -17.25 3.30 -2.88
N HIS A 130 -17.11 3.25 -4.20
CA HIS A 130 -17.89 2.33 -5.02
C HIS A 130 -17.45 0.87 -4.76
N LEU A 131 -18.41 -0.07 -4.73
CA LEU A 131 -18.15 -1.48 -4.45
C LEU A 131 -17.04 -2.10 -5.31
N VAL A 132 -16.96 -1.73 -6.59
CA VAL A 132 -15.90 -2.22 -7.51
C VAL A 132 -14.50 -1.88 -6.99
N VAL A 133 -14.31 -0.69 -6.40
CA VAL A 133 -13.02 -0.28 -5.83
C VAL A 133 -12.68 -1.14 -4.62
N VAL A 134 -13.67 -1.37 -3.75
CA VAL A 134 -13.51 -2.20 -2.55
C VAL A 134 -13.13 -3.63 -2.95
N LEU A 135 -13.84 -4.24 -3.91
CA LEU A 135 -13.55 -5.59 -4.38
C LEU A 135 -12.18 -5.69 -5.05
N ALA A 136 -11.82 -4.74 -5.91
CA ALA A 136 -10.51 -4.71 -6.54
C ALA A 136 -9.36 -4.60 -5.51
N ALA A 137 -9.54 -3.74 -4.50
CA ALA A 137 -8.57 -3.60 -3.42
C ALA A 137 -8.48 -4.84 -2.51
N ILE A 138 -9.60 -5.53 -2.24
CA ILE A 138 -9.58 -6.83 -1.54
C ILE A 138 -8.77 -7.87 -2.32
N VAL A 139 -8.98 -7.97 -3.65
CA VAL A 139 -8.22 -8.89 -4.50
C VAL A 139 -6.73 -8.55 -4.47
N PHE A 140 -6.39 -7.27 -4.66
CA PHE A 140 -5.02 -6.78 -4.57
C PHE A 140 -4.37 -7.15 -3.24
N ASN A 141 -5.00 -6.79 -2.11
CA ASN A 141 -4.46 -6.99 -0.78
C ASN A 141 -4.41 -8.47 -0.38
N THR A 142 -5.31 -9.31 -0.90
CA THR A 142 -5.23 -10.76 -0.72
C THR A 142 -4.01 -11.34 -1.43
N ILE A 143 -3.78 -10.96 -2.69
CA ILE A 143 -2.61 -11.41 -3.44
C ILE A 143 -1.33 -10.89 -2.77
N ASN A 144 -1.26 -9.59 -2.49
CA ASN A 144 -0.12 -8.93 -1.83
C ASN A 144 0.26 -9.62 -0.50
N GLY A 145 -0.72 -9.77 0.40
CA GLY A 145 -0.53 -10.43 1.68
C GLY A 145 -0.07 -11.88 1.51
N SER A 146 -0.65 -12.62 0.56
CA SER A 146 -0.30 -14.03 0.34
C SER A 146 1.14 -14.21 -0.13
N VAL A 147 1.58 -13.46 -1.16
CA VAL A 147 2.92 -13.62 -1.74
C VAL A 147 4.00 -13.09 -0.78
N ASN A 148 3.76 -11.96 -0.11
CA ASN A 148 4.72 -11.45 0.87
C ASN A 148 4.76 -12.33 2.12
N GLY A 149 3.62 -12.81 2.63
CA GLY A 149 3.58 -13.68 3.80
C GLY A 149 4.25 -15.03 3.60
N THR A 150 4.01 -15.69 2.47
CA THR A 150 4.72 -16.94 2.14
C THR A 150 6.22 -16.69 2.03
N TRP A 151 6.64 -15.65 1.31
CA TRP A 151 8.06 -15.41 1.06
C TRP A 151 8.81 -15.01 2.33
N LEU A 152 8.24 -14.15 3.19
CA LEU A 152 8.82 -13.80 4.48
C LEU A 152 8.83 -14.98 5.45
N GLY A 153 7.78 -15.81 5.46
CA GLY A 153 7.71 -17.02 6.27
C GLY A 153 8.75 -18.06 5.88
N VAL A 154 9.04 -18.20 4.57
CA VAL A 154 10.15 -19.03 4.08
C VAL A 154 11.48 -18.47 4.56
N GLY A 155 11.67 -17.16 4.51
CA GLY A 155 12.85 -16.49 5.06
C GLY A 155 13.05 -16.80 6.53
N ALA A 156 12.01 -16.63 7.36
CA ALA A 156 12.06 -16.96 8.79
C ALA A 156 12.32 -18.45 9.07
N ARG A 157 11.74 -19.37 8.27
CA ARG A 157 11.97 -20.81 8.43
C ARG A 157 13.38 -21.26 8.06
N THR A 158 13.95 -20.67 7.01
CA THR A 158 15.20 -21.16 6.39
C THR A 158 16.41 -20.29 6.69
N GLY A 159 16.19 -19.08 7.18
CA GLY A 159 17.22 -18.15 7.59
C GLY A 159 17.78 -18.51 8.96
N SER A 160 19.10 -18.42 9.10
CA SER A 160 19.81 -18.65 10.36
C SER A 160 20.71 -17.47 10.73
N LEU A 161 20.53 -16.32 10.08
CA LEU A 161 21.32 -15.12 10.31
C LEU A 161 21.09 -14.58 11.73
N GLY A 162 22.16 -14.51 12.51
CA GLY A 162 22.17 -13.78 13.77
C GLY A 162 22.29 -12.28 13.53
N TRP A 163 21.95 -11.48 14.53
CA TRP A 163 22.00 -10.01 14.46
C TRP A 163 23.39 -9.46 14.12
N ALA A 164 24.46 -10.16 14.50
CA ALA A 164 25.84 -9.77 14.23
C ALA A 164 26.25 -9.92 12.75
N ASP A 165 25.57 -10.80 12.01
CA ASP A 165 25.91 -11.15 10.62
C ASP A 165 25.01 -10.42 9.61
N VAL A 166 24.14 -9.53 10.09
CA VAL A 166 23.21 -8.78 9.26
C VAL A 166 23.97 -7.75 8.43
N PRO A 167 23.84 -7.75 7.08
CA PRO A 167 24.52 -6.79 6.23
C PRO A 167 24.00 -5.37 6.47
N THR A 168 24.87 -4.36 6.28
CA THR A 168 24.52 -2.94 6.47
C THR A 168 23.30 -2.50 5.65
N SER A 169 23.12 -3.04 4.45
CA SER A 169 21.97 -2.74 3.59
C SER A 169 20.63 -3.11 4.24
N TYR A 170 20.59 -4.10 5.12
CA TYR A 170 19.40 -4.41 5.91
C TYR A 170 19.01 -3.23 6.81
N TRP A 171 19.96 -2.69 7.57
CA TRP A 171 19.74 -1.58 8.48
C TRP A 171 19.39 -0.29 7.74
N VAL A 172 20.02 -0.05 6.59
CA VAL A 172 19.64 1.05 5.69
C VAL A 172 18.17 0.88 5.27
N GLY A 173 17.77 -0.31 4.85
CA GLY A 173 16.39 -0.60 4.47
C GLY A 173 15.39 -0.41 5.63
N VAL A 174 15.71 -0.87 6.84
CA VAL A 174 14.87 -0.66 8.03
C VAL A 174 14.77 0.82 8.40
N ALA A 175 15.86 1.59 8.30
CA ALA A 175 15.84 3.02 8.53
C ALA A 175 15.00 3.76 7.48
N MET A 176 15.14 3.39 6.20
CA MET A 176 14.30 3.89 5.12
C MET A 176 12.82 3.59 5.37
N PHE A 177 12.49 2.38 5.80
CA PHE A 177 11.13 1.99 6.19
C PHE A 177 10.59 2.88 7.30
N GLY A 178 11.33 3.04 8.40
CA GLY A 178 10.91 3.87 9.53
C GLY A 178 10.72 5.35 9.16
N LEU A 179 11.65 5.93 8.40
CA LEU A 179 11.56 7.32 7.93
C LEU A 179 10.42 7.51 6.93
N GLY A 180 10.21 6.55 6.02
CA GLY A 180 9.10 6.55 5.08
C GLY A 180 7.75 6.46 5.78
N LEU A 181 7.58 5.52 6.72
CA LEU A 181 6.36 5.38 7.51
C LEU A 181 6.05 6.63 8.32
N TRP A 182 7.05 7.18 9.01
CA TRP A 182 6.89 8.44 9.75
C TRP A 182 6.50 9.60 8.83
N GLY A 183 7.16 9.73 7.68
CA GLY A 183 6.86 10.74 6.68
C GLY A 183 5.45 10.58 6.12
N ASN A 184 5.02 9.36 5.79
CA ASN A 184 3.68 9.06 5.30
C ASN A 184 2.62 9.50 6.32
N ILE A 185 2.79 9.07 7.58
CA ILE A 185 1.89 9.43 8.69
C ILE A 185 1.84 10.94 8.88
N TRP A 186 2.98 11.61 8.94
CA TRP A 186 3.02 13.05 9.18
C TRP A 186 2.28 13.83 8.09
N HIS A 187 2.50 13.49 6.82
CA HIS A 187 1.81 14.18 5.73
C HIS A 187 0.31 13.85 5.70
N ASP A 188 -0.10 12.63 6.06
CA ASP A 188 -1.51 12.29 6.26
C ASP A 188 -2.14 13.09 7.44
N GLU A 189 -1.39 13.35 8.52
CA GLU A 189 -1.84 14.20 9.63
C GLU A 189 -2.10 15.64 9.20
N VAL A 190 -1.28 16.19 8.29
CA VAL A 190 -1.52 17.52 7.72
C VAL A 190 -2.87 17.55 6.99
N LEU A 191 -3.16 16.54 6.17
CA LEU A 191 -4.46 16.43 5.49
C LEU A 191 -5.62 16.23 6.46
N LEU A 192 -5.40 15.48 7.54
CA LEU A 192 -6.40 15.19 8.55
C LEU A 192 -6.77 16.45 9.36
N LYS A 193 -5.79 17.28 9.72
CA LYS A 193 -6.03 18.58 10.38
C LYS A 193 -6.88 19.49 9.50
N ILE A 194 -6.54 19.61 8.21
CA ILE A 194 -7.32 20.39 7.24
C ILE A 194 -8.78 19.93 7.20
N ARG A 195 -9.05 18.61 7.26
CA ARG A 195 -10.42 18.09 7.28
C ARG A 195 -11.15 18.46 8.57
N LYS A 196 -10.50 18.31 9.72
CA LYS A 196 -11.09 18.65 11.03
C LYS A 196 -11.45 20.13 11.14
N ASP A 197 -10.57 21.01 10.68
CA ASP A 197 -10.78 22.46 10.74
C ASP A 197 -11.97 22.92 9.87
N LYS A 198 -12.34 22.11 8.87
CA LYS A 198 -13.44 22.41 7.93
C LYS A 198 -14.75 21.70 8.24
N ASP A 199 -14.79 20.79 9.22
CA ASP A 199 -16.00 20.06 9.66
C ASP A 199 -16.87 20.87 10.66
N GLY A 200 -16.46 22.10 11.01
CA GLY A 200 -17.18 23.00 11.93
C GLY A 200 -18.53 23.52 11.41
N GLU A 201 -18.86 23.27 10.15
CA GLU A 201 -20.19 23.50 9.57
C GLU A 201 -20.67 22.17 8.99
N LYS A 202 -21.91 21.77 9.28
CA LYS A 202 -22.58 20.55 8.73
C LYS A 202 -22.59 20.54 7.20
N ALA A 203 -21.46 20.25 6.57
CA ALA A 203 -21.32 20.16 5.14
C ALA A 203 -21.45 18.69 4.71
N GLU A 204 -22.37 18.41 3.79
CA GLU A 204 -22.57 17.06 3.22
C GLU A 204 -21.35 16.53 2.43
N LYS A 205 -20.28 17.32 2.26
CA LYS A 205 -19.11 16.99 1.45
C LYS A 205 -17.80 17.43 2.12
N PRO A 206 -16.71 16.65 1.98
CA PRO A 206 -15.39 17.06 2.44
C PRO A 206 -14.93 18.31 1.67
N ARG A 207 -14.75 19.43 2.37
CA ARG A 207 -14.17 20.65 1.78
C ARG A 207 -12.65 20.46 1.63
N TYR A 208 -12.17 20.52 0.40
CA TYR A 208 -10.72 20.46 0.10
C TYR A 208 -10.04 21.80 0.37
N ALA A 209 -8.76 21.76 0.74
CA ALA A 209 -7.88 22.92 0.82
C ALA A 209 -6.47 22.57 0.32
N ILE A 210 -5.65 23.59 0.10
CA ILE A 210 -4.25 23.42 -0.29
C ILE A 210 -3.45 23.00 0.96
N PRO A 211 -2.77 21.83 0.95
CA PRO A 211 -1.88 21.45 2.02
C PRO A 211 -0.55 22.20 1.95
N TYR A 212 -0.03 22.57 3.12
CA TYR A 212 1.25 23.28 3.31
C TYR A 212 2.07 22.62 4.42
N GLY A 213 3.37 22.87 4.42
CA GLY A 213 4.33 22.32 5.40
C GLY A 213 5.00 21.02 4.94
N GLY A 214 6.19 20.76 5.46
CA GLY A 214 6.99 19.58 5.08
C GLY A 214 7.21 19.50 3.57
N LEU A 215 7.10 18.29 3.02
CA LEU A 215 7.28 18.02 1.59
C LEU A 215 6.12 18.53 0.74
N TYR A 216 5.00 18.99 1.32
CA TYR A 216 3.97 19.70 0.53
C TYR A 216 4.50 20.99 -0.07
N SER A 217 5.61 21.55 0.43
CA SER A 217 6.28 22.67 -0.23
C SER A 217 6.85 22.31 -1.62
N LEU A 218 7.16 21.03 -1.84
CA LEU A 218 7.81 20.54 -3.07
C LEU A 218 6.87 19.74 -3.96
N VAL A 219 6.02 18.89 -3.38
CA VAL A 219 5.16 17.95 -4.11
C VAL A 219 3.72 17.91 -3.59
N SER A 220 2.77 17.54 -4.45
CA SER A 220 1.35 17.44 -4.11
C SER A 220 0.98 16.19 -3.33
N PHE A 221 1.73 15.09 -3.52
CA PHE A 221 1.48 13.79 -2.89
C PHE A 221 2.71 13.29 -2.11
N PRO A 222 3.19 14.04 -1.10
CA PRO A 222 4.34 13.62 -0.31
C PRO A 222 4.08 12.38 0.54
N ASN A 223 2.83 12.13 0.95
CA ASN A 223 2.46 10.89 1.63
C ASN A 223 2.72 9.68 0.72
N TYR A 224 2.41 9.77 -0.58
CA TYR A 224 2.70 8.70 -1.55
C TYR A 224 4.20 8.53 -1.77
N LEU A 225 4.94 9.63 -1.90
CA LEU A 225 6.40 9.58 -2.01
C LEU A 225 7.05 8.90 -0.80
N CYS A 226 6.59 9.22 0.42
CA CYS A 226 7.06 8.59 1.64
C CYS A 226 6.67 7.12 1.73
N GLU A 227 5.49 6.72 1.26
CA GLU A 227 5.05 5.32 1.17
C GLU A 227 5.95 4.52 0.20
N TRP A 228 6.30 5.09 -0.95
CA TRP A 228 7.25 4.47 -1.87
C TRP A 228 8.64 4.30 -1.25
N PHE A 229 9.11 5.30 -0.50
CA PHE A 229 10.39 5.23 0.20
C PHE A 229 10.37 4.19 1.32
N GLU A 230 9.24 4.08 2.04
CA GLU A 230 9.00 3.06 3.05
C GLU A 230 9.14 1.65 2.46
N TRP A 231 8.37 1.36 1.42
CA TRP A 231 8.35 0.02 0.81
C TRP A 231 9.62 -0.30 0.02
N ALA A 232 10.29 0.70 -0.57
CA ALA A 232 11.63 0.53 -1.13
C ALA A 232 12.65 0.12 -0.05
N GLY A 233 12.57 0.74 1.14
CA GLY A 233 13.32 0.34 2.32
C GLY A 233 13.03 -1.09 2.76
N PHE A 234 11.75 -1.47 2.79
CA PHE A 234 11.32 -2.84 3.08
C PHE A 234 11.88 -3.87 2.09
N ALA A 235 11.82 -3.56 0.79
CA ALA A 235 12.35 -4.39 -0.27
C ALA A 235 13.88 -4.55 -0.15
N LEU A 236 14.59 -3.45 0.12
CA LEU A 236 16.03 -3.46 0.37
C LEU A 236 16.39 -4.32 1.59
N ALA A 237 15.70 -4.11 2.71
CA ALA A 237 15.97 -4.86 3.95
C ALA A 237 15.75 -6.34 3.75
N SER A 238 14.57 -6.71 3.24
CA SER A 238 14.20 -8.11 3.06
C SER A 238 15.03 -8.82 1.99
N GLY A 239 15.40 -8.14 0.89
CA GLY A 239 16.27 -8.69 -0.14
C GLY A 239 17.72 -8.88 0.32
N SER A 240 18.19 -8.08 1.28
CA SER A 240 19.57 -8.12 1.79
C SER A 240 19.89 -9.39 2.59
N ILE A 241 18.88 -10.02 3.19
CA ILE A 241 19.03 -11.24 3.99
C ILE A 241 18.39 -12.46 3.31
N MET A 242 18.14 -12.39 2.00
CA MET A 242 17.44 -13.44 1.27
C MET A 242 18.15 -14.79 1.34
N THR A 243 17.40 -15.87 1.60
CA THR A 243 17.93 -17.24 1.62
C THR A 243 17.93 -17.88 0.23
N ARG A 244 18.70 -18.98 0.06
CA ARG A 244 18.73 -19.74 -1.20
C ARG A 244 17.36 -20.25 -1.65
N LEU A 245 16.49 -20.61 -0.70
CA LEU A 245 15.13 -21.03 -1.04
C LEU A 245 14.31 -19.83 -1.52
N GLN A 246 14.42 -18.67 -0.87
CA GLN A 246 13.75 -17.45 -1.29
C GLN A 246 14.16 -16.98 -2.69
N GLU A 247 15.43 -17.20 -3.10
CA GLU A 247 15.88 -16.91 -4.47
C GLU A 247 15.06 -17.65 -5.53
N SER A 248 14.73 -18.92 -5.28
CA SER A 248 13.90 -19.75 -6.18
C SER A 248 12.42 -19.33 -6.21
N LEU A 249 12.01 -18.47 -5.28
CA LEU A 249 10.65 -17.95 -5.13
C LEU A 249 10.51 -16.52 -5.68
N THR A 250 11.45 -16.06 -6.52
CA THR A 250 11.39 -14.76 -7.18
C THR A 250 10.88 -14.88 -8.62
N LEU A 251 10.56 -13.76 -9.27
CA LEU A 251 10.25 -13.75 -10.72
C LEU A 251 11.50 -13.84 -11.61
N GLY A 252 12.67 -14.10 -11.01
CA GLY A 252 13.95 -14.13 -11.69
C GLY A 252 14.81 -12.93 -11.36
N ARG A 253 15.98 -12.88 -12.00
CA ARG A 253 17.02 -11.88 -11.80
C ARG A 253 17.22 -11.08 -13.08
N TYR A 254 17.06 -9.76 -12.99
CA TYR A 254 17.18 -8.83 -14.12
C TYR A 254 18.15 -7.72 -13.72
N GLY A 255 19.13 -7.42 -14.58
CA GLY A 255 20.14 -6.38 -14.28
C GLY A 255 20.92 -6.63 -12.99
N GLY A 256 21.07 -7.90 -12.58
CA GLY A 256 21.73 -8.27 -11.32
C GLY A 256 20.85 -8.23 -10.08
N VAL A 257 19.59 -7.76 -10.17
CA VAL A 257 18.65 -7.63 -9.06
C VAL A 257 17.56 -8.70 -9.15
N TYR A 258 17.25 -9.35 -8.04
CA TYR A 258 16.12 -10.28 -7.95
C TYR A 258 14.80 -9.54 -7.84
N ILE A 259 13.81 -9.94 -8.62
CA ILE A 259 12.44 -9.42 -8.50
C ILE A 259 11.73 -10.21 -7.39
N THR A 260 12.00 -9.80 -6.16
CA THR A 260 11.35 -10.34 -4.96
C THR A 260 9.90 -9.87 -4.89
N PRO A 261 9.02 -10.56 -4.12
CA PRO A 261 7.64 -10.09 -3.91
C PRO A 261 7.56 -8.70 -3.27
N THR A 262 8.53 -8.36 -2.42
CA THR A 262 8.61 -7.05 -1.75
C THR A 262 9.01 -5.95 -2.73
N LEU A 263 9.98 -6.19 -3.61
CA LEU A 263 10.31 -5.25 -4.69
C LEU A 263 9.17 -5.13 -5.69
N LEU A 264 8.53 -6.26 -6.03
CA LEU A 264 7.38 -6.27 -6.91
C LEU A 264 6.22 -5.44 -6.34
N PHE A 265 5.99 -5.51 -5.03
CA PHE A 265 4.98 -4.67 -4.38
C PHE A 265 5.27 -3.19 -4.60
N VAL A 266 6.51 -2.73 -4.40
CA VAL A 266 6.92 -1.35 -4.68
C VAL A 266 6.63 -0.97 -6.14
N LEU A 267 7.03 -1.82 -7.09
CA LEU A 267 6.84 -1.54 -8.52
C LEU A 267 5.35 -1.41 -8.88
N VAL A 268 4.52 -2.32 -8.37
CA VAL A 268 3.08 -2.30 -8.61
C VAL A 268 2.43 -1.09 -7.91
N GLU A 269 2.85 -0.79 -6.68
CA GLU A 269 2.38 0.38 -5.93
C GLU A 269 2.68 1.68 -6.67
N VAL A 270 3.93 1.87 -7.13
CA VAL A 270 4.33 3.03 -7.96
C VAL A 270 3.46 3.10 -9.21
N ALA A 271 3.28 1.98 -9.91
CA ALA A 271 2.48 1.92 -11.13
C ALA A 271 1.00 2.32 -10.89
N LEU A 272 0.41 1.95 -9.76
CA LEU A 272 -0.99 2.27 -9.45
C LEU A 272 -1.18 3.66 -8.82
N MET A 273 -0.19 4.17 -8.07
CA MET A 273 -0.27 5.45 -7.36
C MET A 273 0.18 6.64 -8.21
N LEU A 274 1.14 6.45 -9.12
CA LEU A 274 1.68 7.53 -9.94
C LEU A 274 0.61 8.22 -10.81
N PRO A 275 -0.24 7.48 -11.56
CA PRO A 275 -1.31 8.12 -12.33
C PRO A 275 -2.25 8.95 -11.44
N ARG A 276 -2.55 8.44 -10.25
CA ARG A 276 -3.42 9.12 -9.29
C ARG A 276 -2.79 10.40 -8.74
N ALA A 277 -1.47 10.40 -8.50
CA ALA A 277 -0.74 11.58 -8.07
C ALA A 277 -0.76 12.67 -9.16
N GLN A 278 -0.51 12.30 -10.41
CA GLN A 278 -0.53 13.23 -11.55
C GLN A 278 -1.91 13.86 -11.73
N ARG A 279 -2.96 13.04 -11.82
CA ARG A 279 -4.34 13.56 -11.97
C ARG A 279 -4.81 14.34 -10.76
N GLY A 280 -4.37 13.95 -9.57
CA GLY A 280 -4.66 14.68 -8.36
C GLY A 280 -3.95 16.04 -8.29
N HIS A 281 -2.78 16.16 -8.91
CA HIS A 281 -2.01 17.40 -9.04
C HIS A 281 -2.66 18.34 -10.06
N GLU A 282 -3.04 17.83 -11.24
CA GLU A 282 -3.84 18.56 -12.23
C GLU A 282 -5.13 19.12 -11.60
N TRP A 283 -5.86 18.27 -10.87
CA TRP A 283 -7.07 18.69 -10.17
C TRP A 283 -6.82 19.84 -9.17
N TYR A 284 -5.66 19.89 -8.51
CA TYR A 284 -5.33 21.01 -7.61
C TYR A 284 -5.15 22.31 -8.38
N HIS A 285 -4.49 22.28 -9.55
CA HIS A 285 -4.34 23.44 -10.43
C HIS A 285 -5.68 23.93 -10.99
N GLU A 286 -6.58 23.01 -11.35
CA GLU A 286 -7.92 23.35 -11.83
C GLU A 286 -8.82 23.90 -10.72
N LYS A 287 -8.62 23.43 -9.48
CA LYS A 287 -9.51 23.74 -8.36
C LYS A 287 -9.15 25.03 -7.62
N PHE A 288 -7.86 25.36 -7.53
CA PHE A 288 -7.37 26.48 -6.73
C PHE A 288 -6.50 27.41 -7.58
N ASP A 289 -7.00 28.63 -7.80
CA ASP A 289 -6.28 29.66 -8.56
C ASP A 289 -4.94 30.04 -7.92
N ASP A 290 -4.83 29.91 -6.58
CA ASP A 290 -3.65 30.20 -5.78
C ASP A 290 -2.74 28.98 -5.55
N TYR A 291 -2.93 27.88 -6.28
CA TYR A 291 -2.09 26.70 -6.13
C TYR A 291 -0.62 26.96 -6.55
N PRO A 292 0.38 26.56 -5.74
CA PRO A 292 1.78 26.81 -6.06
C PRO A 292 2.23 26.18 -7.39
N LYS A 293 2.62 27.02 -8.36
CA LYS A 293 2.99 26.60 -9.73
C LYS A 293 4.26 25.74 -9.82
N GLU A 294 5.19 25.94 -8.88
CA GLU A 294 6.47 25.20 -8.86
C GLU A 294 6.36 23.82 -8.21
N ARG A 295 5.25 23.56 -7.49
CA ARG A 295 5.01 22.26 -6.84
C ARG A 295 4.88 21.19 -7.92
N LYS A 296 5.47 20.02 -7.68
CA LYS A 296 5.40 18.86 -8.57
C LYS A 296 4.36 17.86 -8.06
N ALA A 297 3.99 16.86 -8.85
CA ALA A 297 3.00 15.86 -8.44
C ALA A 297 3.51 14.99 -7.29
N ILE A 298 4.71 14.39 -7.43
CA ILE A 298 5.21 13.36 -6.50
C ILE A 298 6.74 13.25 -6.40
N ILE A 299 7.52 13.50 -7.46
CA ILE A 299 8.99 13.52 -7.43
C ILE A 299 9.47 14.98 -7.37
N PRO A 300 10.12 15.40 -6.27
CA PRO A 300 10.59 16.78 -6.13
C PRO A 300 11.44 17.22 -7.33
N PHE A 301 11.16 18.42 -7.83
CA PHE A 301 11.84 19.07 -8.95
C PHE A 301 11.73 18.36 -10.32
N LEU A 302 11.10 17.19 -10.40
CA LEU A 302 11.01 16.40 -11.63
C LEU A 302 9.56 16.20 -12.09
N LEU A 303 8.72 15.59 -11.25
CA LEU A 303 7.40 15.09 -11.67
C LEU A 303 6.31 15.37 -10.65
#